data_AF-A0A0M8PW51-F1
#
_entry.id   AF-A0A0M8PW51-F1
#
_cell.length_a   1.000
_cell.length_b   1.000
_cell.length_c   1.000
_cell.angle_alpha   90.00
_cell.angle_beta   90.00
_cell.angle_gamma   90.00
#
_symmetry.space_group_name_H-M   'P 1'
#
loop_
_entity.id
_entity.type
_entity.pdbx_description
1 polymer ?
#
loop_
_entity_poly.entity_id
_entity_poly.type
_entity_poly.pdbx_seq_one_letter_code
_entity_poly.pdbx_strand_id
1 'polypeptide(L)'
;MESHKKNGCYIVSTDVDGASDITQNQRYGSIHPTHDWQSVGRTLQHITNQEVLLADTCEHLQAFAREELNWKHIVRKVSEYLEEKPIE
;
A
#
# COMPACT_ATOMS: atom_id res chain seq x y z
N MET A 1 16.92 -7.69 7.37
CA MET A 1 15.48 -7.92 7.12
C MET A 1 15.08 -6.95 6.01
N GLU A 2 15.13 -7.42 4.78
CA GLU A 2 15.10 -6.58 3.58
C GLU A 2 13.65 -6.21 3.24
N SER A 3 13.35 -4.92 3.34
CA SER A 3 12.01 -4.38 3.18
C SER A 3 11.65 -4.26 1.69
N HIS A 4 10.91 -5.24 1.15
CA HIS A 4 10.32 -5.17 -0.19
C HIS A 4 9.34 -3.99 -0.40
N LYS A 5 9.07 -3.18 0.64
CA LYS A 5 8.29 -1.93 0.57
C LYS A 5 9.10 -0.71 0.10
N LYS A 6 10.41 -0.83 -0.14
CA LYS A 6 11.23 0.28 -0.67
C LYS A 6 11.04 0.54 -2.17
N ASN A 7 10.55 -0.46 -2.90
CA ASN A 7 10.19 -0.34 -4.30
C ASN A 7 8.66 -0.33 -4.30
N GLY A 8 8.04 0.82 -4.56
CA GLY A 8 6.59 0.87 -4.71
C GLY A 8 6.16 -0.19 -5.74
N CYS A 9 5.07 -0.90 -5.48
CA CYS A 9 4.54 -1.90 -6.40
C CYS A 9 3.04 -1.66 -6.54
N TYR A 10 2.51 -1.83 -7.75
CA TYR A 10 1.07 -1.93 -7.94
C TYR A 10 0.53 -3.18 -7.21
N ILE A 11 -0.52 -3.03 -6.41
CA ILE A 11 -1.00 -4.08 -5.52
C ILE A 11 -2.23 -4.76 -6.10
N VAL A 12 -2.17 -6.06 -6.35
CA VAL A 12 -3.35 -6.87 -6.66
C VAL A 12 -3.66 -7.70 -5.42
N SER A 13 -4.83 -7.48 -4.82
CA SER A 13 -5.24 -8.15 -3.58
C SER A 13 -6.64 -8.74 -3.71
N THR A 14 -6.97 -9.66 -2.82
CA THR A 14 -8.33 -10.17 -2.68
C THR A 14 -9.12 -9.33 -1.69
N ASP A 15 -10.44 -9.46 -1.70
CA ASP A 15 -11.35 -8.80 -0.75
C ASP A 15 -11.15 -9.33 0.68
N VAL A 16 -10.11 -8.82 1.33
CA VAL A 16 -9.75 -9.09 2.73
C VAL A 16 -9.67 -7.78 3.48
N ASP A 17 -9.97 -7.80 4.78
CA ASP A 17 -9.97 -6.61 5.62
C ASP A 17 -8.61 -5.89 5.54
N GLY A 18 -8.65 -4.58 5.26
CA GLY A 18 -7.47 -3.72 5.07
C GLY A 18 -6.94 -3.64 3.63
N ALA A 19 -7.46 -4.43 2.68
CA ALA A 19 -7.07 -4.32 1.26
C ALA A 19 -7.41 -2.93 0.67
N SER A 20 -8.56 -2.36 1.07
CA SER A 20 -8.96 -1.00 0.67
C SER A 20 -8.00 0.08 1.19
N ASP A 21 -7.54 -0.05 2.43
CA ASP A 21 -6.62 0.91 3.04
C ASP A 21 -5.26 0.91 2.36
N ILE A 22 -4.75 -0.28 2.02
CA ILE A 22 -3.42 -0.46 1.42
C ILE A 22 -3.42 -0.09 -0.08
N THR A 23 -4.54 -0.28 -0.79
CA THR A 23 -4.68 0.08 -2.21
C THR A 23 -5.13 1.53 -2.45
N GLN A 24 -5.34 2.31 -1.38
CA GLN A 24 -6.02 3.60 -1.42
C GLN A 24 -7.35 3.55 -2.20
N ASN A 25 -8.29 2.70 -1.79
CA ASN A 25 -9.56 2.50 -2.48
C ASN A 25 -9.37 2.18 -3.97
N GLN A 26 -8.46 1.25 -4.29
CA GLN A 26 -8.14 0.81 -5.65
C GLN A 26 -7.45 1.87 -6.54
N ARG A 27 -6.97 2.97 -5.98
CA ARG A 27 -6.21 3.98 -6.73
C ARG A 27 -4.83 3.48 -7.18
N TYR A 28 -4.19 2.66 -6.35
CA TYR A 28 -2.84 2.13 -6.58
C TYR A 28 -2.80 0.60 -6.58
N GLY A 29 -3.95 -0.01 -6.86
CA GLY A 29 -4.12 -1.45 -6.82
C GLY A 29 -5.52 -1.87 -7.23
N SER A 30 -5.74 -3.16 -7.37
CA SER A 30 -7.07 -3.72 -7.63
C SER A 30 -7.45 -4.73 -6.56
N ILE A 31 -8.74 -4.75 -6.22
CA ILE A 31 -9.31 -5.71 -5.27
C ILE A 31 -10.21 -6.66 -6.05
N HIS A 32 -9.96 -7.95 -5.90
CA HIS A 32 -10.70 -9.01 -6.57
C HIS A 32 -11.40 -9.94 -5.57
N PRO A 33 -12.51 -10.57 -5.93
CA PRO A 33 -13.09 -11.63 -5.09
C PRO A 33 -12.09 -12.78 -4.88
N THR A 34 -12.06 -13.36 -3.67
CA THR A 34 -11.10 -14.39 -3.22
C THR A 34 -11.05 -15.65 -4.10
N HIS A 35 -12.07 -15.87 -4.93
CA HIS A 35 -12.17 -17.02 -5.83
C HIS A 35 -12.10 -16.68 -7.33
N ASP A 36 -11.84 -15.43 -7.71
CA ASP A 36 -11.79 -14.99 -9.11
C ASP A 36 -10.35 -14.84 -9.64
N TRP A 37 -9.63 -15.95 -9.71
CA TRP A 37 -8.25 -16.01 -10.23
C TRP A 37 -8.15 -15.58 -11.71
N GLN A 38 -9.24 -15.70 -12.47
CA GLN A 38 -9.31 -15.30 -13.88
C GLN A 38 -9.26 -13.77 -14.01
N SER A 39 -9.99 -13.07 -13.15
CA SER A 39 -9.94 -11.61 -13.09
C SER A 39 -8.56 -11.09 -12.68
N VAL A 40 -7.91 -11.74 -11.72
CA VAL A 40 -6.53 -11.43 -11.31
C VAL A 40 -5.58 -11.56 -12.51
N GLY A 41 -5.68 -12.66 -13.27
CA GLY A 41 -4.86 -12.88 -14.46
C GLY A 41 -5.07 -11.81 -15.54
N ARG A 42 -6.31 -11.41 -15.80
CA ARG A 42 -6.63 -10.32 -16.74
C ARG A 42 -6.07 -8.98 -16.28
N THR A 43 -6.19 -8.67 -15.00
CA THR A 43 -5.65 -7.42 -14.44
C THR A 43 -4.14 -7.38 -14.55
N LEU A 44 -3.45 -8.48 -14.23
CA LEU A 44 -2.00 -8.56 -14.39
C LEU A 44 -1.58 -8.32 -15.85
N GLN A 45 -2.21 -9.00 -16.81
CA GLN A 45 -1.94 -8.79 -18.23
C GLN A 45 -2.18 -7.34 -18.68
N HIS A 46 -3.22 -6.69 -18.14
CA HIS A 46 -3.53 -5.31 -18.47
C HIS A 46 -2.51 -4.33 -17.90
N ILE A 47 -2.21 -4.44 -16.61
CA ILE A 47 -1.37 -3.50 -15.85
C ILE A 47 0.10 -3.61 -16.23
N THR A 48 0.60 -4.81 -16.54
CA THR A 48 2.00 -4.99 -16.97
C THR A 48 2.33 -4.27 -18.27
N ASN A 49 1.32 -3.91 -19.07
CA ASN A 49 1.47 -3.14 -20.31
C ASN A 49 1.33 -1.63 -20.12
N GLN A 50 1.13 -1.14 -18.89
CA GLN A 50 0.93 0.27 -18.57
C GLN A 50 2.12 0.86 -17.81
N GLU A 51 3.24 1.06 -18.51
CA GLU A 51 4.48 1.57 -17.91
C GLU A 51 4.29 2.90 -17.16
N VAL A 52 3.52 3.84 -17.71
CA VAL A 52 3.25 5.13 -17.07
C VAL A 52 2.52 4.94 -15.73
N LEU A 53 1.48 4.10 -15.72
CA LEU A 53 0.74 3.80 -14.48
C LEU A 53 1.65 3.15 -13.44
N LEU A 54 2.50 2.22 -13.85
CA LEU A 54 3.43 1.54 -12.95
C LEU A 54 4.46 2.52 -12.37
N ALA A 55 5.02 3.41 -13.19
CA ALA A 55 5.96 4.43 -12.74
C ALA A 55 5.31 5.39 -11.73
N ASP A 56 4.13 5.93 -12.05
CA ASP A 56 3.42 6.86 -11.18
C ASP A 56 2.95 6.19 -9.88
N THR A 57 2.51 4.93 -9.96
CA THR A 57 2.09 4.15 -8.79
C THR A 57 3.25 3.96 -7.82
N CYS A 58 4.45 3.66 -8.33
CA CYS A 58 5.64 3.51 -7.51
C CYS A 58 5.96 4.76 -6.70
N GLU A 59 5.91 5.94 -7.33
CA GLU A 59 6.23 7.20 -6.66
C GLU A 59 5.19 7.57 -5.60
N HIS A 60 3.91 7.48 -5.95
CA HIS A 60 2.83 7.86 -5.03
C HIS A 60 2.71 6.91 -3.82
N LEU A 61 2.83 5.59 -4.01
CA LEU A 61 2.80 4.65 -2.89
C LEU A 61 3.98 4.86 -1.93
N GLN A 62 5.15 5.17 -2.47
CA GLN A 62 6.33 5.48 -1.66
C GLN A 62 6.16 6.78 -0.88
N ALA A 63 5.61 7.83 -1.50
CA ALA A 63 5.33 9.09 -0.83
C ALA A 63 4.33 8.88 0.32
N PHE A 64 3.20 8.24 0.05
CA PHE A 64 2.19 7.91 1.06
C PHE A 64 2.76 7.09 2.22
N ALA A 65 3.53 6.03 1.92
CA ALA A 65 4.12 5.20 2.97
C ALA A 65 5.12 5.98 3.86
N ARG A 66 5.83 6.96 3.30
CA ARG A 66 6.76 7.82 4.05
C ARG A 66 6.04 8.85 4.92
N GLU A 67 4.89 9.34 4.48
CA GLU A 67 4.10 10.33 5.22
C GLU A 67 3.30 9.66 6.34
N GLU A 68 2.51 8.65 5.99
CA GLU A 68 1.49 8.07 6.86
C GLU A 68 1.97 6.83 7.62
N LEU A 69 2.85 6.01 7.02
CA LEU A 69 3.29 4.72 7.59
C LEU A 69 4.69 4.79 8.21
N ASN A 70 5.21 5.99 8.43
CA ASN A 70 6.50 6.15 9.10
C ASN A 70 6.40 5.72 10.56
N TRP A 71 7.17 4.70 10.92
CA TRP A 71 7.23 4.18 12.29
C TRP A 71 7.41 5.26 13.35
N LYS A 72 8.26 6.27 13.10
CA LYS A 72 8.48 7.38 14.04
C LYS A 72 7.21 8.21 14.25
N HIS A 73 6.46 8.47 13.17
CA HIS A 73 5.20 9.20 13.26
C HIS A 73 4.13 8.41 14.00
N ILE A 74 4.03 7.10 13.72
CA ILE A 74 3.06 6.21 14.38
C ILE A 74 3.35 6.13 15.88
N VAL A 75 4.60 5.84 16.27
CA VAL A 75 4.98 5.75 17.69
C VAL A 75 4.74 7.06 18.42
N ARG A 76 5.05 8.20 17.78
CA ARG A 76 4.74 9.52 18.35
C ARG A 76 3.24 9.70 18.57
N LYS A 77 2.40 9.42 17.57
CA LYS A 77 0.92 9.53 17.69
C LYS A 77 0.38 8.63 18.81
N VAL A 78 0.89 7.41 18.94
CA VAL A 78 0.50 6.49 20.01
C VAL A 78 0.93 7.01 21.38
N SER A 79 2.17 7.51 21.51
CA SER A 79 2.68 8.11 22.75
C SER A 79 1.86 9.35 23.17
N GLU A 80 1.52 10.24 22.23
CA GLU A 80 0.63 11.38 22.46
C GLU A 80 -0.76 10.94 22.95
N TYR A 81 -1.32 9.88 22.35
CA TYR A 81 -2.62 9.35 22.75
C TYR A 81 -2.61 8.70 24.14
N LEU A 82 -1.48 8.12 24.53
CA LEU A 82 -1.28 7.49 25.84
C LEU A 82 -0.83 8.47 26.93
N GLU A 83 -0.66 9.76 26.60
CA GLU A 83 -0.09 10.80 27.49
C GLU A 83 1.29 10.43 28.06
N GLU A 84 2.05 9.58 27.37
CA GLU A 84 3.39 9.21 27.79
C GLU A 84 4.33 10.41 27.62
N LYS A 85 5.10 10.74 28.66
CA LYS A 85 6.13 11.79 28.57
C LYS A 85 7.20 11.38 27.54
N PRO A 86 7.76 12.34 26.78
CA PRO A 86 8.80 12.04 25.81
C PRO A 86 9.95 11.29 26.49
N ILE A 87 10.40 10.20 25.86
CA ILE A 87 11.63 9.51 26.25
C ILE A 87 12.78 10.32 25.65
N GLU A 88 13.57 10.98 26.51
CA GLU A 88 14.79 11.72 26.17
C GLU A 88 15.89 10.82 25.58
#